data_AF-A0A0C3DNJ0-F1
#
_entry.id   AF-A0A0C3DNJ0-F1
#
_cell.length_a   1.000
_cell.length_b   1.000
_cell.length_c   1.000
_cell.angle_alpha   90.00
_cell.angle_beta   90.00
_cell.angle_gamma   90.00
#
_symmetry.space_group_name_H-M   'P 1'
#
loop_
_entity.id
_entity.type
_entity.pdbx_description
1 polymer ?
#
loop_
_entity_poly.entity_id
_entity_poly.type
_entity_poly.pdbx_seq_one_letter_code
_entity_poly.pdbx_strand_id
1 'polypeptide(L)'
;MGPRKKPTSQDPLTLVTNGIALMSEDIDVNDESLTAIEQKEYGVFKELLCMIPSMEAHLMESSEEMVTTIAELIQKGINGAWADDTKGVKSAIIDWITPKGQSLNPHIPQNMKSGRGFNHEHTRALLCPAGLDWANMEMRTKLVNGQIQVAGDQWPIFLYANYTYDAEDPWNSLLRSGLLISAFKHIFTSPSSVDQEPKATRSGNAQIHGMRSVTKASIAYVTTQ
;
A
#
# COMPACT_ATOMS: atom_id res chain seq x y z
N MET A 1 22.90 33.08 -5.28
CA MET A 1 22.21 31.93 -4.66
C MET A 1 21.30 31.33 -5.72
N GLY A 2 21.66 30.15 -6.24
CA GLY A 2 20.81 29.44 -7.22
C GLY A 2 19.63 28.74 -6.53
N PRO A 3 18.59 28.36 -7.27
CA PRO A 3 17.45 27.65 -6.70
C PRO A 3 17.92 26.31 -6.12
N ARG A 4 17.68 26.10 -4.82
CA ARG A 4 17.84 24.78 -4.18
C ARG A 4 16.96 23.80 -4.95
N LYS A 5 17.56 22.85 -5.68
CA LYS A 5 16.86 21.62 -6.07
C LYS A 5 16.57 20.88 -4.77
N LYS A 6 15.37 21.07 -4.21
CA LYS A 6 14.90 20.33 -3.04
C LYS A 6 14.69 18.88 -3.48
N PRO A 7 15.37 17.88 -2.89
CA PRO A 7 15.04 16.50 -3.13
C PRO A 7 13.68 16.23 -2.50
N THR A 8 12.63 16.20 -3.31
CA THR A 8 11.39 15.50 -2.92
C THR A 8 11.77 14.05 -2.70
N SER A 9 11.72 13.57 -1.46
CA SER A 9 12.11 12.21 -1.15
C SER A 9 11.09 11.60 -0.19
N GLN A 10 10.58 10.44 -0.58
CA GLN A 10 9.81 9.54 0.26
C GLN A 10 10.68 8.87 1.34
N ASP A 11 11.90 9.37 1.59
CA ASP A 11 12.86 8.80 2.54
C ASP A 11 12.76 9.50 3.92
N PRO A 12 12.71 8.73 5.02
CA PRO A 12 12.63 9.24 6.39
C PRO A 12 13.74 10.24 6.77
N LEU A 13 14.96 10.11 6.22
CA LEU A 13 16.05 11.04 6.57
C LEU A 13 15.74 12.45 6.09
N THR A 14 15.25 12.57 4.86
CA THR A 14 14.84 13.86 4.29
C THR A 14 13.69 14.47 5.07
N LEU A 15 12.68 13.66 5.44
CA LEU A 15 11.54 14.08 6.25
C LEU A 15 11.99 14.65 7.61
N VAL A 16 12.84 13.92 8.34
CA VAL A 16 13.32 14.32 9.67
C VAL A 16 14.21 15.56 9.58
N THR A 17 15.14 15.61 8.62
CA THR A 17 16.06 16.74 8.46
C THR A 17 15.32 18.03 8.12
N ASN A 18 14.37 17.97 7.17
CA ASN A 18 13.55 19.12 6.82
C ASN A 18 12.65 19.54 7.98
N GLY A 19 12.07 18.57 8.71
CA GLY A 19 11.25 18.84 9.89
C GLY A 19 12.00 19.58 11.00
N ILE A 20 13.25 19.17 11.29
CA ILE A 20 14.12 19.85 12.26
C ILE A 20 14.41 21.28 11.82
N ALA A 21 14.72 21.49 10.54
CA ALA A 21 15.01 22.83 10.01
C ALA A 21 13.81 23.77 10.14
N LEU A 22 12.61 23.33 9.73
CA LEU A 22 11.38 24.12 9.84
C LEU A 22 11.00 24.42 11.29
N MET A 23 11.19 23.45 12.18
CA MET A 23 10.96 23.62 13.62
C MET A 23 11.95 24.59 14.26
N SER A 24 13.21 24.60 13.82
CA SER A 24 14.24 25.54 14.32
C SER A 24 14.00 26.98 13.87
N GLU A 25 13.25 27.17 12.77
CA GLU A 25 12.85 28.47 12.24
C GLU A 25 11.49 28.94 12.79
N ASP A 26 10.89 28.22 13.75
CA ASP A 26 9.56 28.48 14.32
C ASP A 26 8.44 28.63 13.25
N ILE A 27 8.57 27.92 12.11
CA ILE A 27 7.62 27.97 11.00
C ILE A 27 6.36 27.18 11.35
N ASP A 28 5.18 27.78 11.17
CA ASP A 28 3.90 27.08 11.32
C ASP A 28 3.61 26.15 10.12
N VAL A 29 2.86 25.06 10.36
CA VAL A 29 2.48 24.11 9.30
C VAL A 29 1.69 24.79 8.17
N ASN A 30 0.96 25.87 8.45
CA ASN A 30 0.16 26.61 7.46
C ASN A 30 0.88 27.84 6.89
N ASP A 31 2.19 27.97 7.10
CA ASP A 31 2.95 29.11 6.60
C ASP A 31 2.86 29.20 5.06
N GLU A 32 2.59 30.41 4.55
CA GLU A 32 2.40 30.68 3.12
C GLU A 32 3.67 30.51 2.29
N SER A 33 4.85 30.48 2.94
CA SER A 33 6.13 30.23 2.28
C SER A 33 6.35 28.76 1.93
N LEU A 34 5.57 27.84 2.53
CA LEU A 34 5.67 26.40 2.29
C LEU A 34 4.86 25.98 1.07
N THR A 35 5.44 25.13 0.24
CA THR A 35 4.69 24.44 -0.81
C THR A 35 3.73 23.42 -0.19
N ALA A 36 2.67 23.03 -0.92
CA ALA A 36 1.73 22.01 -0.45
C ALA A 36 2.40 20.66 -0.10
N ILE A 37 3.53 20.34 -0.73
CA ILE A 37 4.30 19.13 -0.41
C ILE A 37 5.01 19.30 0.93
N GLU A 38 5.65 20.45 1.16
CA GLU A 38 6.36 20.73 2.42
C GLU A 38 5.41 20.84 3.60
N GLN A 39 4.24 21.46 3.42
CA GLN A 39 3.20 21.50 4.45
C GLN A 39 2.77 20.07 4.84
N LYS A 40 2.60 19.19 3.84
CA LYS A 40 2.25 17.79 4.08
C LYS A 40 3.38 17.04 4.79
N GLU A 41 4.62 17.17 4.33
CA GLU A 41 5.80 16.54 4.94
C GLU A 41 5.99 17.02 6.39
N TYR A 42 5.89 18.31 6.63
CA TYR A 42 6.01 18.87 7.97
C TYR A 42 4.87 18.43 8.88
N GLY A 43 3.64 18.32 8.36
CA GLY A 43 2.52 17.71 9.07
C GLY A 43 2.81 16.26 9.49
N VAL A 44 3.37 15.44 8.59
CA VAL A 44 3.79 14.06 8.93
C VAL A 44 4.88 14.06 10.00
N PHE A 45 5.85 14.97 9.93
CA PHE A 45 6.88 15.11 10.96
C PHE A 45 6.29 15.48 12.33
N LYS A 46 5.35 16.43 12.39
CA LYS A 46 4.67 16.79 13.65
C LYS A 46 3.87 15.62 14.23
N GLU A 47 3.16 14.86 13.40
CA GLU A 47 2.48 13.64 13.85
C GLU A 47 3.47 12.61 14.41
N LEU A 48 4.63 12.45 13.78
CA LEU A 48 5.70 11.58 14.28
C LEU A 48 6.18 12.02 15.68
N LEU A 49 6.39 13.32 15.89
CA LEU A 49 6.72 13.88 17.22
C LEU A 49 5.62 13.62 18.25
N CYS A 50 4.35 13.74 17.87
CA CYS A 50 3.22 13.42 18.76
C CYS A 50 3.17 11.94 19.17
N MET A 51 3.59 11.03 18.28
CA MET A 51 3.66 9.59 18.60
C MET A 51 4.80 9.25 19.57
N ILE A 52 5.88 10.03 19.59
CA ILE A 52 7.06 9.79 20.42
C ILE A 52 7.41 11.08 21.20
N PRO A 53 6.78 11.32 22.36
CA PRO A 53 6.86 12.62 23.05
C PRO A 53 8.28 13.11 23.41
N SER A 54 9.23 12.20 23.63
CA SER A 54 10.63 12.56 23.95
C SER A 54 11.49 12.84 22.73
N MET A 55 10.99 12.60 21.53
CA MET A 55 11.78 12.66 20.30
C MET A 55 12.12 14.08 19.89
N GLU A 56 11.24 15.05 20.15
CA GLU A 56 11.49 16.46 19.79
C GLU A 56 12.75 16.99 20.49
N ALA A 57 12.79 16.90 21.83
CA ALA A 57 13.96 17.29 22.61
C ALA A 57 15.22 16.51 22.18
N HIS A 58 15.07 15.20 21.92
CA HIS A 58 16.18 14.37 21.49
C HIS A 58 16.74 14.78 20.13
N LEU A 59 15.89 15.11 19.15
CA LEU A 59 16.31 15.54 17.82
C LEU A 59 17.01 16.91 17.86
N MET A 60 16.56 17.83 18.73
CA MET A 60 17.17 19.16 18.86
C MET A 60 18.57 19.13 19.47
N GLU A 61 18.87 18.13 20.29
CA GLU A 61 20.18 17.94 20.93
C GLU A 61 21.06 16.91 20.19
N SER A 62 20.54 16.28 19.13
CA SER A 62 21.21 15.21 18.40
C SER A 62 22.26 15.73 17.41
N SER A 63 23.32 14.94 17.22
CA SER A 63 24.24 15.12 16.09
C SER A 63 23.60 14.66 14.78
N GLU A 64 24.14 15.10 13.64
CA GLU A 64 23.71 14.65 12.32
C GLU A 64 23.78 13.12 12.15
N GLU A 65 24.78 12.48 12.75
CA GLU A 65 24.93 11.01 12.76
C GLU A 65 23.78 10.32 13.52
N MET A 66 23.34 10.91 14.64
CA MET A 66 22.23 10.38 15.42
C MET A 66 20.90 10.57 14.69
N VAL A 67 20.69 11.71 14.04
CA VAL A 67 19.52 11.94 13.18
C VAL A 67 19.45 10.91 12.05
N THR A 68 20.60 10.62 11.42
CA THR A 68 20.71 9.57 10.40
C THR A 68 20.33 8.20 10.96
N THR A 69 20.84 7.85 12.15
CA THR A 69 20.51 6.60 12.83
C THR A 69 19.01 6.47 13.13
N ILE A 70 18.38 7.55 13.59
CA ILE A 70 16.93 7.59 13.86
C ILE A 70 16.14 7.36 12.57
N ALA A 71 16.52 8.02 11.47
CA ALA A 71 15.88 7.85 10.18
C ALA A 71 16.01 6.40 9.65
N GLU A 72 17.18 5.78 9.81
CA GLU A 72 17.40 4.37 9.46
C GLU A 72 16.52 3.42 10.28
N LEU A 73 16.34 3.69 11.57
CA LEU A 73 15.45 2.90 12.43
C LEU A 73 13.98 3.03 12.02
N ILE A 74 13.54 4.24 11.64
CA ILE A 74 12.20 4.48 11.09
C ILE A 74 12.03 3.70 9.78
N GLN A 75 12.98 3.81 8.86
CA GLN A 75 12.94 3.09 7.58
C GLN A 75 12.92 1.57 7.78
N LYS A 76 13.69 1.06 8.74
CA LYS A 76 13.69 -0.36 9.11
C LYS A 76 12.33 -0.79 9.66
N GLY A 77 11.69 0.03 10.48
CA GLY A 77 10.33 -0.21 10.99
C GLY A 77 9.30 -0.26 9.86
N ILE A 78 9.34 0.70 8.94
CA ILE A 78 8.47 0.75 7.74
C ILE A 78 8.64 -0.53 6.91
N ASN A 79 9.89 -0.90 6.61
CA ASN A 79 10.19 -2.09 5.81
C ASN A 79 9.74 -3.37 6.52
N GLY A 80 9.87 -3.44 7.85
CA GLY A 80 9.41 -4.57 8.65
C GLY A 80 7.89 -4.73 8.59
N ALA A 81 7.15 -3.64 8.82
CA ALA A 81 5.69 -3.64 8.74
C ALA A 81 5.20 -4.05 7.34
N TRP A 82 5.80 -3.47 6.29
CA TRP A 82 5.48 -3.80 4.91
C TRP A 82 5.74 -5.28 4.58
N ALA A 83 6.89 -5.81 5.02
CA ALA A 83 7.23 -7.21 4.79
C ALA A 83 6.27 -8.18 5.51
N ASP A 84 5.86 -7.85 6.74
CA ASP A 84 4.89 -8.64 7.50
C ASP A 84 3.50 -8.63 6.85
N ASP A 85 3.02 -7.45 6.43
CA ASP A 85 1.75 -7.29 5.71
C ASP A 85 1.76 -8.06 4.39
N THR A 86 2.79 -7.86 3.55
CA THR A 86 2.99 -8.59 2.29
C THR A 86 2.99 -10.10 2.52
N LYS A 87 3.69 -10.58 3.57
CA LYS A 87 3.76 -12.01 3.89
C LYS A 87 2.39 -12.57 4.28
N GLY A 88 1.64 -11.84 5.11
CA GLY A 88 0.28 -12.22 5.55
C GLY A 88 -0.68 -12.31 4.36
N VAL A 89 -0.78 -11.23 3.57
CA VAL A 89 -1.64 -11.15 2.38
C VAL A 89 -1.26 -12.23 1.37
N LYS A 90 0.03 -12.42 1.09
CA LYS A 90 0.50 -13.46 0.17
C LYS A 90 0.02 -14.85 0.58
N SER A 91 -0.04 -15.20 1.87
CA SER A 91 -0.54 -16.52 2.26
C SER A 91 -2.05 -16.61 2.06
N ALA A 92 -2.78 -15.60 2.55
CA ALA A 92 -4.24 -15.59 2.60
C ALA A 92 -4.92 -15.40 1.24
N ILE A 93 -4.26 -14.73 0.28
CA ILE A 93 -4.84 -14.44 -1.04
C ILE A 93 -5.27 -15.72 -1.78
N ILE A 94 -4.58 -16.84 -1.57
CA ILE A 94 -4.94 -18.12 -2.19
C ILE A 94 -6.30 -18.61 -1.70
N ASP A 95 -6.59 -18.44 -0.41
CA ASP A 95 -7.89 -18.82 0.15
C ASP A 95 -8.98 -17.90 -0.39
N TRP A 96 -8.71 -16.61 -0.52
CA TRP A 96 -9.69 -15.62 -1.00
C TRP A 96 -10.05 -15.77 -2.47
N ILE A 97 -9.10 -16.18 -3.32
CA ILE A 97 -9.38 -16.45 -4.74
C ILE A 97 -9.93 -17.86 -4.96
N THR A 98 -9.82 -18.77 -3.99
CA THR A 98 -10.36 -20.13 -4.12
C THR A 98 -11.86 -20.11 -3.85
N PRO A 99 -12.72 -20.56 -4.80
CA PRO A 99 -14.16 -20.63 -4.56
C PRO A 99 -14.49 -21.52 -3.36
N LYS A 100 -15.49 -21.12 -2.56
CA LYS A 100 -15.87 -21.83 -1.33
C LYS A 100 -16.23 -23.30 -1.63
N GLY A 101 -15.59 -24.22 -0.90
CA GLY A 101 -15.79 -25.66 -1.05
C GLY A 101 -15.14 -26.27 -2.29
N GLN A 102 -14.31 -25.52 -3.02
CA GLN A 102 -13.58 -25.99 -4.20
C GLN A 102 -12.07 -25.89 -3.98
N SER A 103 -11.31 -26.40 -4.95
CA SER A 103 -9.87 -26.20 -5.06
C SER A 103 -9.53 -25.60 -6.41
N LEU A 104 -8.47 -24.80 -6.46
CA LEU A 104 -7.89 -24.37 -7.72
C LEU A 104 -7.25 -25.56 -8.44
N ASN A 105 -7.34 -25.57 -9.77
CA ASN A 105 -6.74 -26.61 -10.60
C ASN A 105 -5.78 -25.96 -11.62
N PRO A 106 -4.47 -26.26 -11.56
CA PRO A 106 -3.80 -27.09 -10.54
C PRO A 106 -3.81 -26.45 -9.14
N HIS A 107 -3.71 -27.26 -8.09
CA HIS A 107 -3.67 -26.73 -6.73
C HIS A 107 -2.50 -25.76 -6.53
N ILE A 108 -2.79 -24.58 -5.99
CA ILE A 108 -1.79 -23.58 -5.63
C ILE A 108 -1.53 -23.65 -4.12
N PRO A 109 -0.34 -24.06 -3.67
CA PRO A 109 -0.03 -24.04 -2.25
C PRO A 109 0.25 -22.61 -1.75
N GLN A 110 -0.18 -22.33 -0.53
CA GLN A 110 -0.10 -21.00 0.10
C GLN A 110 1.34 -20.50 0.33
N ASN A 111 2.32 -21.39 0.40
CA ASN A 111 3.73 -21.04 0.63
C ASN A 111 4.55 -20.89 -0.66
N MET A 112 4.10 -21.42 -1.81
CA MET A 112 4.85 -21.35 -3.08
C MET A 112 4.34 -20.26 -4.02
N LYS A 113 5.27 -19.50 -4.60
CA LYS A 113 4.97 -18.43 -5.58
C LYS A 113 4.91 -18.91 -7.03
N SER A 114 5.63 -19.99 -7.37
CA SER A 114 5.85 -20.41 -8.76
C SER A 114 4.56 -20.70 -9.53
N GLY A 115 3.55 -21.25 -8.85
CA GLY A 115 2.23 -21.55 -9.44
C GLY A 115 1.24 -20.39 -9.42
N ARG A 116 1.68 -19.13 -9.26
CA ARG A 116 0.80 -17.95 -9.18
C ARG A 116 1.00 -16.99 -10.34
N GLY A 117 0.24 -15.91 -10.33
CA GLY A 117 0.36 -14.83 -11.29
C GLY A 117 0.01 -15.32 -12.70
N PHE A 118 0.88 -15.04 -13.66
CA PHE A 118 0.67 -15.50 -15.03
C PHE A 118 0.90 -17.00 -15.22
N ASN A 119 1.32 -17.79 -14.22
CA ASN A 119 1.56 -19.23 -14.36
C ASN A 119 0.35 -20.12 -14.08
N HIS A 120 -0.76 -19.57 -13.60
CA HIS A 120 -1.97 -20.33 -13.28
C HIS A 120 -3.23 -19.65 -13.81
N GLU A 121 -4.14 -20.43 -14.37
CA GLU A 121 -5.32 -19.96 -15.11
C GLU A 121 -6.19 -18.96 -14.34
N HIS A 122 -6.52 -19.31 -13.11
CA HIS A 122 -7.35 -18.46 -12.26
C HIS A 122 -6.68 -17.11 -11.92
N THR A 123 -5.39 -17.12 -11.57
CA THR A 123 -4.68 -15.88 -11.19
C THR A 123 -4.39 -14.98 -12.38
N ARG A 124 -4.10 -15.55 -13.56
CA ARG A 124 -3.92 -14.75 -14.79
C ARG A 124 -5.22 -14.10 -15.25
N ALA A 125 -6.38 -14.75 -15.06
CA ALA A 125 -7.67 -14.15 -15.36
C ALA A 125 -7.91 -12.90 -14.49
N LEU A 126 -7.59 -12.96 -13.20
CA LEU A 126 -7.65 -11.83 -12.27
C LEU A 126 -6.64 -10.71 -12.60
N LEU A 127 -5.46 -11.08 -13.11
CA LEU A 127 -4.43 -10.13 -13.53
C LEU A 127 -4.61 -9.59 -14.95
N CYS A 128 -5.61 -10.09 -15.69
CA CYS A 128 -5.89 -9.63 -17.03
C CYS A 128 -6.19 -8.13 -17.00
N PRO A 129 -5.58 -7.33 -17.90
CA PRO A 129 -5.96 -5.95 -18.08
C PRO A 129 -7.47 -5.82 -18.33
N ALA A 130 -8.11 -4.88 -17.64
CA ALA A 130 -9.56 -4.76 -17.59
C ALA A 130 -10.19 -4.44 -18.97
N GLY A 131 -9.46 -3.75 -19.85
CA GLY A 131 -9.87 -3.48 -21.23
C GLY A 131 -9.69 -4.65 -22.20
N LEU A 132 -9.17 -5.81 -21.74
CA LEU A 132 -9.01 -7.00 -22.58
C LEU A 132 -10.06 -8.06 -22.23
N ASP A 133 -10.68 -8.62 -23.26
CA ASP A 133 -11.59 -9.76 -23.11
C ASP A 133 -10.80 -11.04 -22.88
N TRP A 134 -10.87 -11.57 -21.65
CA TRP A 134 -10.23 -12.84 -21.29
C TRP A 134 -10.77 -14.05 -22.06
N ALA A 135 -12.02 -13.99 -22.53
CA ALA A 135 -12.63 -15.07 -23.32
C ALA A 135 -12.02 -15.15 -24.73
N ASN A 136 -11.37 -14.09 -25.21
CA ASN A 136 -10.68 -14.09 -26.49
C ASN A 136 -9.34 -14.84 -26.41
N MET A 137 -9.34 -16.08 -26.92
CA MET A 137 -8.16 -16.96 -26.91
C MET A 137 -6.92 -16.37 -27.60
N GLU A 138 -7.11 -15.58 -28.67
CA GLU A 138 -6.00 -14.96 -29.38
C GLU A 138 -5.34 -13.88 -28.52
N MET A 139 -6.13 -12.97 -27.95
CA MET A 139 -5.62 -11.91 -27.07
C MET A 139 -4.94 -12.50 -25.84
N ARG A 140 -5.55 -13.53 -25.23
CA ARG A 140 -4.97 -14.24 -24.09
C ARG A 140 -3.61 -14.86 -24.43
N THR A 141 -3.49 -15.51 -25.59
CA THR A 141 -2.22 -16.12 -26.02
C THR A 141 -1.15 -15.06 -26.23
N LYS A 142 -1.49 -13.95 -26.89
CA LYS A 142 -0.56 -12.85 -27.09
C LYS A 142 -0.13 -12.20 -25.77
N LEU A 143 -1.06 -12.04 -24.82
CA LEU A 143 -0.76 -11.50 -23.49
C LEU A 143 0.20 -12.42 -22.72
N VAL A 144 -0.08 -13.72 -22.67
CA VAL A 144 0.76 -14.71 -21.96
C VAL A 144 2.16 -14.82 -22.56
N ASN A 145 2.27 -14.70 -23.89
CA ASN A 145 3.56 -14.74 -24.58
C ASN A 145 4.32 -13.41 -24.57
N GLY A 146 3.79 -12.36 -23.91
CA GLY A 146 4.40 -11.03 -23.86
C GLY A 146 4.38 -10.28 -25.21
N GLN A 147 3.49 -10.67 -26.12
CA GLN A 147 3.30 -10.02 -27.42
C GLN A 147 2.37 -8.81 -27.35
N ILE A 148 1.67 -8.62 -26.22
CA ILE A 148 0.90 -7.41 -25.93
C ILE A 148 1.67 -6.61 -24.88
N GLN A 149 2.02 -5.37 -25.23
CA GLN A 149 2.50 -4.40 -24.26
C GLN A 149 1.28 -3.76 -23.60
N VAL A 150 1.08 -4.05 -22.31
CA VAL A 150 0.00 -3.47 -21.52
C VAL A 150 0.40 -2.05 -21.11
N ALA A 151 -0.43 -1.06 -21.43
CA ALA A 151 -0.21 0.31 -21.01
C ALA A 151 -0.41 0.48 -19.49
N GLY A 152 0.26 1.45 -18.87
CA GLY A 152 0.24 1.62 -17.41
C GLY A 152 -1.12 2.05 -16.83
N ASP A 153 -2.03 2.51 -17.68
CA ASP A 153 -3.42 2.85 -17.36
C ASP A 153 -4.38 1.66 -17.51
N GLN A 154 -3.91 0.52 -18.02
CA GLN A 154 -4.68 -0.71 -18.14
C GLN A 154 -4.58 -1.52 -16.85
N TRP A 155 -5.42 -1.16 -15.90
CA TRP A 155 -5.51 -1.79 -14.59
C TRP A 155 -5.94 -3.26 -14.67
N PRO A 156 -5.41 -4.14 -13.80
CA PRO A 156 -5.91 -5.51 -13.67
C PRO A 156 -7.39 -5.57 -13.25
N ILE A 157 -8.15 -6.53 -13.80
CA ILE A 157 -9.58 -6.67 -13.52
C ILE A 157 -9.87 -6.95 -12.03
N PHE A 158 -8.94 -7.54 -11.28
CA PHE A 158 -9.10 -7.80 -9.85
C PHE A 158 -9.30 -6.53 -9.00
N LEU A 159 -9.01 -5.33 -9.53
CA LEU A 159 -9.22 -4.08 -8.80
C LEU A 159 -10.67 -3.61 -8.81
N TYR A 160 -11.48 -4.10 -9.75
CA TYR A 160 -12.86 -3.68 -9.93
C TYR A 160 -13.84 -4.48 -9.08
N ALA A 161 -14.91 -3.84 -8.61
CA ALA A 161 -16.01 -4.55 -7.95
C ALA A 161 -16.55 -5.65 -8.87
N ASN A 162 -16.78 -6.85 -8.30
CA ASN A 162 -17.25 -8.02 -9.03
C ASN A 162 -16.42 -8.39 -10.28
N TYR A 163 -15.18 -7.91 -10.37
CA TYR A 163 -14.29 -8.11 -11.52
C TYR A 163 -14.93 -7.70 -12.86
N THR A 164 -15.69 -6.61 -12.83
CA THR A 164 -16.40 -6.07 -14.00
C THR A 164 -15.86 -4.70 -14.37
N TYR A 165 -15.53 -4.51 -15.64
CA TYR A 165 -15.02 -3.26 -16.19
C TYR A 165 -16.08 -2.59 -17.07
N ASP A 166 -16.28 -1.29 -16.85
CA ASP A 166 -17.16 -0.46 -17.66
C ASP A 166 -16.30 0.42 -18.58
N ALA A 167 -16.38 0.19 -19.89
CA ALA A 167 -15.59 0.93 -20.86
C ALA A 167 -16.06 2.39 -21.03
N GLU A 168 -17.33 2.67 -20.73
CA GLU A 168 -17.91 4.01 -20.80
C GLU A 168 -17.62 4.83 -19.52
N ASP A 169 -17.47 4.14 -18.38
CA ASP A 169 -16.99 4.73 -17.12
C ASP A 169 -15.89 3.88 -16.45
N PRO A 170 -14.62 3.99 -16.91
CA PRO A 170 -13.50 3.20 -16.38
C PRO A 170 -13.18 3.43 -14.90
N TRP A 171 -13.69 4.51 -14.30
CA TRP A 171 -13.49 4.80 -12.88
C TRP A 171 -14.56 4.16 -12.01
N ASN A 172 -15.68 3.78 -12.62
CA ASN A 172 -16.74 3.08 -11.92
C ASN A 172 -16.19 1.80 -11.29
N SER A 173 -16.48 1.63 -10.00
CA SER A 173 -16.13 0.42 -9.26
C SER A 173 -14.63 0.09 -9.14
N LEU A 174 -13.73 0.97 -9.61
CA LEU A 174 -12.29 0.82 -9.46
C LEU A 174 -11.86 0.88 -7.98
N LEU A 175 -10.93 0.01 -7.59
CA LEU A 175 -10.45 -0.19 -6.22
C LEU A 175 -11.53 -0.63 -5.21
N ARG A 176 -12.56 -1.35 -5.67
CA ARG A 176 -13.70 -1.81 -4.84
C ARG A 176 -13.93 -3.32 -4.87
N SER A 177 -12.94 -4.10 -5.32
CA SER A 177 -13.08 -5.55 -5.34
C SER A 177 -13.14 -6.17 -3.94
N GLY A 178 -13.77 -7.34 -3.84
CA GLY A 178 -13.80 -8.11 -2.60
C GLY A 178 -12.40 -8.48 -2.10
N LEU A 179 -11.43 -8.67 -3.01
CA LEU A 179 -10.04 -8.96 -2.66
C LEU A 179 -9.37 -7.79 -1.95
N LEU A 180 -9.58 -6.56 -2.42
CA LEU A 180 -9.04 -5.36 -1.77
C LEU A 180 -9.70 -5.15 -0.40
N ILE A 181 -10.99 -5.45 -0.26
CA ILE A 181 -11.68 -5.40 1.04
C ILE A 181 -11.09 -6.44 2.01
N SER A 182 -10.88 -7.68 1.55
CA SER A 182 -10.26 -8.74 2.36
C SER A 182 -8.82 -8.38 2.76
N ALA A 183 -8.02 -7.87 1.82
CA ALA A 183 -6.65 -7.45 2.10
C ALA A 183 -6.59 -6.26 3.08
N PHE A 184 -7.48 -5.26 2.91
CA PHE A 184 -7.59 -4.14 3.84
C PHE A 184 -7.93 -4.62 5.25
N LYS A 185 -8.93 -5.50 5.38
CA LYS A 185 -9.29 -6.10 6.68
C LYS A 185 -8.13 -6.90 7.28
N HIS A 186 -7.43 -7.68 6.46
CA HIS A 186 -6.32 -8.48 6.93
C HIS A 186 -5.20 -7.63 7.56
N ILE A 187 -4.87 -6.50 6.93
CA ILE A 187 -3.81 -5.58 7.35
C ILE A 187 -4.26 -4.66 8.49
N PHE A 188 -5.40 -3.99 8.31
CA PHE A 188 -5.79 -2.90 9.20
C PHE A 188 -6.70 -3.33 10.34
N THR A 189 -7.46 -4.42 10.22
CA THR A 189 -8.35 -4.87 11.30
C THR A 189 -7.81 -6.13 11.97
N SER A 190 -7.91 -7.27 11.31
CA SER A 190 -7.27 -8.51 11.74
C SER A 190 -7.43 -9.58 10.65
N PRO A 191 -6.50 -10.55 10.55
CA PRO A 191 -6.66 -11.71 9.69
C PRO A 191 -7.99 -12.46 9.88
N SER A 192 -8.47 -12.55 11.13
CA SER A 192 -9.71 -13.24 11.49
C SER A 192 -10.99 -12.50 11.09
N SER A 193 -10.91 -11.20 10.80
CA SER A 193 -12.08 -10.36 10.49
C SER A 193 -12.54 -10.41 9.02
N VAL A 194 -11.80 -11.13 8.17
CA VAL A 194 -12.13 -11.28 6.74
C VAL A 194 -13.42 -12.07 6.57
N ASP A 195 -13.53 -13.24 7.22
CA ASP A 195 -14.65 -14.17 7.05
C ASP A 195 -15.60 -14.24 8.25
N GLN A 196 -15.21 -13.73 9.42
CA GLN A 196 -15.98 -13.85 10.67
C GLN A 196 -16.06 -12.51 11.40
N GLU A 197 -17.02 -12.40 12.34
CA GLU A 197 -16.98 -11.33 13.33
C GLU A 197 -15.63 -11.37 14.08
N PRO A 198 -14.98 -10.21 14.30
CA PRO A 198 -13.65 -10.17 14.89
C PRO A 198 -13.65 -10.78 16.31
N LYS A 199 -13.03 -11.94 16.46
CA LYS A 199 -12.72 -12.55 17.78
C LYS A 199 -11.33 -12.17 18.30
N ALA A 200 -10.75 -11.09 17.77
CA ALA A 200 -9.40 -10.68 18.12
C ALA A 200 -9.33 -10.22 19.58
N THR A 201 -8.36 -10.75 20.33
CA THR A 201 -8.07 -10.33 21.71
C THR A 201 -7.21 -9.07 21.77
N ARG A 202 -6.70 -8.61 20.63
CA ARG A 202 -5.88 -7.40 20.48
C ARG A 202 -6.53 -6.46 19.48
N SER A 203 -6.42 -5.16 19.75
CA SER A 203 -6.83 -4.11 18.82
C SER A 203 -6.07 -4.21 17.48
N GLY A 204 -6.79 -4.04 16.38
CA GLY A 204 -6.22 -3.95 15.04
C GLY A 204 -5.54 -2.62 14.78
N ASN A 205 -4.71 -2.55 13.74
CA ASN A 205 -3.97 -1.34 13.35
C ASN A 205 -4.89 -0.12 13.13
N ALA A 206 -6.06 -0.32 12.53
CA ALA A 206 -7.08 0.72 12.35
C ALA A 206 -7.53 1.30 13.69
N GLN A 207 -7.77 0.46 14.70
CA GLN A 207 -8.16 0.93 16.02
C GLN A 207 -6.99 1.62 16.74
N ILE A 208 -5.80 1.02 16.68
CA ILE A 208 -4.57 1.57 17.29
C ILE A 208 -4.28 2.97 16.77
N HIS A 209 -4.45 3.18 15.46
CA HIS A 209 -4.17 4.46 14.79
C HIS A 209 -5.43 5.31 14.54
N GLY A 210 -6.57 4.97 15.17
CA GLY A 210 -7.80 5.78 15.08
C GLY A 210 -8.39 5.92 13.68
N MET A 211 -8.11 5.00 12.76
CA MET A 211 -8.63 5.01 11.39
C MET A 211 -10.15 4.75 11.40
N ARG A 212 -10.92 5.77 10.98
CA ARG A 212 -12.40 5.70 10.91
C ARG A 212 -12.95 5.45 9.51
N SER A 213 -12.11 5.60 8.49
CA SER A 213 -12.50 5.41 7.08
C SER A 213 -11.31 4.95 6.26
N VAL A 214 -11.60 4.30 5.12
CA VAL A 214 -10.59 3.99 4.11
C VAL A 214 -10.22 5.27 3.38
N THR A 215 -8.93 5.58 3.33
CA THR A 215 -8.39 6.73 2.59
C THR A 215 -7.77 6.28 1.25
N LYS A 216 -7.55 7.23 0.34
CA LYS A 216 -6.82 6.99 -0.91
C LYS A 216 -5.43 6.40 -0.66
N ALA A 217 -4.73 6.87 0.37
CA ALA A 217 -3.42 6.36 0.74
C ALA A 217 -3.49 4.92 1.27
N SER A 218 -4.46 4.62 2.13
CA SER A 218 -4.59 3.26 2.68
C SER A 218 -5.01 2.23 1.64
N ILE A 219 -5.87 2.59 0.67
CA ILE A 219 -6.24 1.65 -0.40
C ILE A 219 -5.09 1.45 -1.39
N ALA A 220 -4.32 2.52 -1.70
CA ALA A 220 -3.11 2.40 -2.51
C ALA A 220 -2.09 1.48 -1.83
N TYR A 221 -1.86 1.66 -0.51
CA TYR A 221 -0.98 0.80 0.28
C TYR A 221 -1.37 -0.68 0.18
N VAL A 222 -2.67 -1.00 0.34
CA VAL A 222 -3.18 -2.37 0.23
C VAL A 222 -3.01 -2.94 -1.17
N THR A 223 -3.21 -2.12 -2.20
CA THR A 223 -3.13 -2.55 -3.60
C THR A 223 -1.70 -2.93 -4.00
N THR A 224 -0.68 -2.40 -3.31
CA THR A 224 0.73 -2.63 -3.59
C THR A 224 1.37 -3.77 -2.78
N GLN A 225 0.59 -4.53 -2.00
CA GLN A 225 1.08 -5.66 -1.18
C GLN A 225 1.20 -6.98 -1.95
#